data_AF-A0A6M2B9L6-F1
#
_entry.id   AF-A0A6M2B9L6-F1
#
_cell.length_a   1.000
_cell.length_b   1.000
_cell.length_c   1.000
_cell.angle_alpha   90.00
_cell.angle_beta   90.00
_cell.angle_gamma   90.00
#
_symmetry.space_group_name_H-M   'P 1'
#
loop_
_entity.id
_entity.type
_entity.pdbx_description
1 polymer ?
#
loop_
_entity_poly.entity_id
_entity_poly.type
_entity_poly.pdbx_seq_one_letter_code
_entity_poly.pdbx_strand_id
1 'polypeptide(L)'
;MKLDTYVEETIKQIITGISAAQEFGEKNNAKVNPASVSFNHNNSTNVFCTNTGVPIQQIEFDIVVSVNEGNSSTDAPEITVGSSTISGSAQSSETTNTSTNRIKFSIPVLLPISGKRL
;
A
#
# COMPACT_ATOMS: atom_id res chain seq x y z
N MET A 1 4.93 19.79 -7.93
CA MET A 1 5.60 18.56 -8.43
C MET A 1 5.17 18.27 -9.87
N LYS A 2 6.05 17.82 -10.77
CA LYS A 2 5.62 17.35 -12.12
C LYS A 2 5.06 15.92 -12.04
N LEU A 3 4.22 15.52 -13.00
CA LEU A 3 3.53 14.21 -13.00
C LEU A 3 4.48 13.01 -13.14
N ASP A 4 5.60 13.16 -13.83
CA ASP A 4 6.64 12.13 -13.95
C ASP A 4 7.33 11.87 -12.61
N THR A 5 7.82 12.94 -11.95
CA THR A 5 8.39 12.87 -10.60
C THR A 5 7.36 12.35 -9.59
N TYR A 6 6.13 12.87 -9.70
CA TYR A 6 4.85 12.19 -9.42
C TYR A 6 4.90 10.70 -9.08
N VAL A 7 4.80 9.99 -10.19
CA VAL A 7 4.67 8.56 -10.33
C VAL A 7 5.95 7.86 -9.85
N GLU A 8 7.13 8.41 -10.15
CA GLU A 8 8.40 7.83 -9.74
C GLU A 8 8.51 7.75 -8.21
N GLU A 9 8.31 8.86 -7.51
CA GLU A 9 8.43 8.89 -6.04
C GLU A 9 7.35 8.04 -5.37
N THR A 10 6.13 8.04 -5.92
CA THR A 10 5.05 7.18 -5.45
C THR A 10 5.42 5.69 -5.55
N ILE A 11 5.96 5.25 -6.69
CA ILE A 11 6.37 3.85 -6.88
C ILE A 11 7.53 3.49 -5.94
N LYS A 12 8.52 4.37 -5.76
CA LYS A 12 9.63 4.15 -4.83
C LYS A 12 9.14 3.94 -3.39
N GLN A 13 8.18 4.76 -2.94
CA GLN A 13 7.63 4.63 -1.60
C GLN A 13 6.83 3.34 -1.43
N ILE A 14 6.03 2.94 -2.42
CA ILE A 14 5.32 1.66 -2.43
C ILE A 14 6.33 0.50 -2.33
N ILE A 15 7.38 0.50 -3.16
CA ILE A 15 8.42 -0.54 -3.14
C ILE A 15 9.11 -0.60 -1.76
N THR A 16 9.46 0.55 -1.20
CA THR A 16 10.11 0.63 0.12
C THR A 16 9.21 0.07 1.21
N GLY A 17 7.92 0.44 1.21
CA GLY A 17 6.94 -0.09 2.15
C GLY A 17 6.72 -1.60 2.01
N ILE A 18 6.67 -2.12 0.78
CA ILE A 18 6.57 -3.56 0.52
C ILE A 18 7.80 -4.29 1.05
N SER A 19 9.02 -3.78 0.82
CA SER A 19 10.26 -4.38 1.30
C SER A 19 10.29 -4.45 2.83
N ALA A 20 9.91 -3.38 3.52
CA ALA A 20 9.80 -3.39 4.98
C ALA A 20 8.76 -4.40 5.48
N ALA A 21 7.61 -4.50 4.80
CA ALA A 21 6.57 -5.48 5.12
C ALA A 21 7.01 -6.92 4.87
N GLN A 22 7.86 -7.17 3.86
CA GLN A 22 8.47 -8.48 3.61
C GLN A 22 9.35 -8.92 4.78
N GLU A 23 10.25 -8.05 5.26
CA GLU A 23 11.11 -8.35 6.40
C GLU A 23 10.31 -8.66 7.67
N PHE A 24 9.23 -7.92 7.92
CA PHE A 24 8.32 -8.21 9.03
C PHE A 24 7.58 -9.53 8.82
N GLY A 25 7.13 -9.80 7.60
CA GLY A 25 6.40 -11.03 7.24
C GLY A 25 7.22 -12.29 7.51
N GLU A 26 8.49 -12.31 7.08
CA GLU A 26 9.38 -13.47 7.29
C GLU A 26 9.56 -13.81 8.78
N LYS A 27 9.54 -12.80 9.66
CA LYS A 27 9.62 -13.00 11.13
C LYS A 27 8.30 -13.49 11.75
N ASN A 28 7.18 -13.33 11.04
CA ASN A 28 5.83 -13.57 11.56
C ASN A 28 5.08 -14.68 10.82
N ASN A 29 5.79 -15.56 10.10
CA ASN A 29 5.20 -16.65 9.29
C ASN A 29 4.23 -16.14 8.20
N ALA A 30 4.53 -14.97 7.63
CA ALA A 30 3.81 -14.41 6.49
C ALA A 30 4.77 -14.18 5.32
N LYS A 31 4.25 -14.10 4.09
CA LYS A 31 5.05 -13.71 2.92
C LYS A 31 4.33 -12.64 2.12
N VAL A 32 4.98 -11.49 1.96
CA VAL A 32 4.46 -10.35 1.20
C VAL A 32 5.04 -10.40 -0.22
N ASN A 33 4.17 -10.35 -1.22
CA ASN A 33 4.51 -10.52 -2.64
C ASN A 33 5.44 -11.73 -2.92
N PRO A 34 5.06 -12.96 -2.52
CA PRO A 34 5.96 -14.10 -2.64
C PRO A 34 6.16 -14.54 -4.09
N ALA A 35 7.37 -14.99 -4.45
CA ALA A 35 7.66 -15.56 -5.78
C ALA A 35 6.87 -16.84 -6.10
N SER A 36 6.29 -17.49 -5.07
CA SER A 36 5.42 -18.67 -5.22
C SER A 36 4.00 -18.33 -5.66
N VAL A 37 3.69 -17.04 -5.88
CA VAL A 37 2.44 -16.62 -6.52
C VAL A 37 2.50 -17.04 -7.99
N SER A 38 1.75 -18.06 -8.35
CA SER A 38 1.47 -18.40 -9.74
C SER A 38 0.03 -18.02 -10.05
N PHE A 39 -0.15 -17.05 -10.94
CA PHE A 39 -1.47 -16.72 -11.47
C PHE A 39 -1.89 -17.86 -12.41
N ASN A 40 -2.72 -18.77 -11.93
CA ASN A 40 -3.27 -19.81 -12.80
C ASN A 40 -4.13 -19.14 -13.87
N HIS A 41 -3.85 -19.44 -15.15
CA HIS A 41 -4.48 -18.81 -16.32
C HIS A 41 -6.01 -19.07 -16.39
N ASN A 42 -6.54 -19.95 -15.53
CA ASN A 42 -7.90 -20.46 -15.59
C ASN A 42 -8.92 -19.69 -14.73
N ASN A 43 -8.78 -18.37 -14.56
CA ASN A 43 -9.79 -17.54 -13.87
C ASN A 43 -10.17 -18.04 -12.46
N SER A 44 -9.22 -18.68 -11.77
CA SER A 44 -9.47 -19.21 -10.42
C SER A 44 -9.49 -18.04 -9.43
N THR A 45 -10.64 -17.81 -8.78
CA THR A 45 -10.81 -16.77 -7.75
C THR A 45 -9.89 -16.95 -6.55
N ASN A 46 -9.33 -18.16 -6.36
CA ASN A 46 -8.42 -18.49 -5.29
C ASN A 46 -7.03 -18.78 -5.86
N VAL A 47 -6.03 -17.99 -5.42
CA VAL A 47 -4.62 -18.24 -5.69
C VAL A 47 -4.04 -18.98 -4.49
N PHE A 48 -3.27 -20.03 -4.73
CA PHE A 48 -2.60 -20.79 -3.68
C PHE A 48 -1.09 -20.75 -3.87
N CYS A 49 -0.35 -20.80 -2.77
CA CYS A 49 1.09 -20.99 -2.79
C CYS A 49 1.40 -22.38 -3.33
N THR A 50 2.14 -22.46 -4.43
CA THR A 50 2.49 -23.72 -5.09
C THR A 50 3.23 -24.69 -4.17
N ASN A 51 4.03 -24.17 -3.24
CA ASN A 51 4.87 -24.98 -2.36
C ASN A 51 4.14 -25.50 -1.11
N THR A 52 3.15 -24.75 -0.61
CA THR A 52 2.49 -25.07 0.68
C THR A 52 0.99 -25.36 0.53
N GLY A 53 0.41 -25.08 -0.62
CA GLY A 53 -1.03 -25.14 -0.86
C GLY A 53 -1.85 -24.18 0.00
N VAL A 54 -1.22 -23.22 0.67
CA VAL A 54 -1.87 -22.21 1.52
C VAL A 54 -2.47 -21.13 0.63
N PRO A 55 -3.70 -20.66 0.89
CA PRO A 55 -4.30 -19.58 0.11
C PRO A 55 -3.47 -18.30 0.21
N ILE A 56 -3.29 -17.64 -0.93
CA ILE A 56 -2.70 -16.31 -1.05
C ILE A 56 -3.85 -15.33 -1.15
N GLN A 57 -3.85 -14.32 -0.27
CA GLN A 57 -4.86 -13.28 -0.27
C GLN A 57 -4.37 -12.08 -1.09
N GLN A 58 -5.24 -11.52 -1.93
CA GLN A 58 -4.99 -10.21 -2.54
C GLN A 58 -5.43 -9.13 -1.55
N ILE A 59 -4.47 -8.34 -1.05
CA ILE A 59 -4.78 -7.18 -0.22
C ILE A 59 -4.89 -5.97 -1.16
N GLU A 60 -6.08 -5.38 -1.22
CA GLU A 60 -6.36 -4.20 -2.03
C GLU A 60 -6.14 -2.93 -1.21
N PHE A 61 -5.36 -2.01 -1.79
CA PHE A 61 -5.12 -0.68 -1.24
C PHE A 61 -5.85 0.34 -2.11
N ASP A 62 -6.66 1.17 -1.47
CA ASP A 62 -7.38 2.27 -2.09
C ASP A 62 -7.14 3.54 -1.26
N ILE A 63 -6.12 4.31 -1.65
CA ILE A 63 -5.55 5.38 -0.84
C ILE A 63 -5.85 6.72 -1.50
N VAL A 64 -6.35 7.66 -0.71
CA VAL A 64 -6.44 9.06 -1.09
C VAL A 64 -5.22 9.78 -0.53
N VAL A 65 -4.41 10.34 -1.43
CA VAL A 65 -3.22 11.14 -1.11
C VAL A 65 -3.55 12.60 -1.30
N SER A 66 -3.34 13.37 -0.24
CA SER A 66 -3.45 14.83 -0.26
C SER A 66 -2.06 15.43 -0.16
N VAL A 67 -1.65 16.18 -1.18
CA VAL A 67 -0.41 16.97 -1.12
C VAL A 67 -0.77 18.32 -0.51
N ASN A 68 -0.22 18.62 0.67
CA ASN A 68 -0.33 19.94 1.27
C ASN A 68 0.94 20.71 0.92
N GLU A 69 0.86 21.65 -0.04
CA GLU A 69 1.97 22.55 -0.35
C GLU A 69 2.06 23.61 0.75
N GLY A 70 2.64 23.21 1.90
CA GLY A 70 3.00 24.12 2.98
C GLY A 70 4.17 25.01 2.56
N ASN A 71 4.05 26.31 2.84
CA ASN A 71 4.96 27.38 2.41
C ASN A 71 6.33 27.37 3.13
N SER A 72 6.96 26.20 3.32
CA SER A 72 8.27 26.06 3.98
C SER A 72 9.30 25.50 2.99
N SER A 73 10.06 26.42 2.43
CA SER A 73 11.17 26.19 1.52
C SER A 73 12.38 25.56 2.23
N THR A 74 12.39 24.26 2.59
CA THR A 74 13.68 23.57 2.81
C THR A 74 13.70 22.04 2.80
N ASP A 75 12.61 21.32 3.05
CA ASP A 75 12.71 19.87 3.23
C ASP A 75 11.73 19.09 2.36
N ALA A 76 12.16 17.88 1.97
CA ALA A 76 11.50 17.00 1.02
C ALA A 76 9.99 16.84 1.32
N PRO A 77 9.12 16.76 0.29
CA PRO A 77 7.69 16.62 0.49
C PRO A 77 7.38 15.32 1.26
N GLU A 78 6.97 15.45 2.51
CA GLU A 78 6.52 14.36 3.36
C GLU A 78 5.11 13.93 2.94
N ILE A 79 4.94 12.70 2.45
CA ILE A 79 3.62 12.16 2.10
C ILE A 79 2.88 11.84 3.40
N THR A 80 2.01 12.75 3.82
CA THR A 80 1.13 12.54 4.96
C THR A 80 -0.10 11.73 4.51
N VAL A 81 -0.22 10.49 4.99
CA VAL A 81 -1.45 9.69 4.83
C VAL A 81 -2.48 10.19 5.83
N GLY A 82 -3.45 10.97 5.37
CA GLY A 82 -4.51 11.50 6.23
C GLY A 82 -5.47 10.41 6.69
N SER A 83 -5.49 10.10 7.99
CA SER A 83 -6.65 9.48 8.61
C SER A 83 -7.73 10.54 8.81
N SER A 84 -8.82 10.49 8.04
CA SER A 84 -9.95 11.40 8.22
C SER A 84 -10.62 11.15 9.58
N THR A 85 -10.19 11.87 10.62
CA THR A 85 -11.01 12.10 11.81
C THR A 85 -11.86 13.34 11.57
N ILE A 86 -13.14 13.13 11.24
CA ILE A 86 -14.14 14.20 11.27
C ILE A 86 -14.32 14.59 12.74
N SER A 87 -13.66 15.67 13.15
CA SER A 87 -13.97 16.42 14.36
C SER A 87 -14.30 17.84 13.94
N GLY A 88 -15.56 18.22 14.11
CA GLY A 88 -16.06 19.54 13.75
C GLY A 88 -15.51 20.63 14.66
N SER A 89 -14.83 21.60 14.08
CA SER A 89 -14.77 22.99 14.55
C SER A 89 -14.22 23.85 13.42
N ALA A 90 -14.96 24.89 13.08
CA ALA A 90 -14.70 25.79 11.97
C ALA A 90 -13.36 26.56 12.12
N GLN A 91 -12.89 27.06 10.96
CA GLN A 91 -12.05 28.24 10.75
C GLN A 91 -10.59 28.00 10.35
N SER A 92 -10.34 28.01 9.04
CA SER A 92 -9.70 29.14 8.35
C SER A 92 -9.63 28.82 6.85
N SER A 93 -10.07 29.74 6.01
CA SER A 93 -9.94 29.64 4.56
C SER A 93 -8.49 29.81 4.15
N GLU A 94 -7.70 28.74 4.21
CA GLU A 94 -6.58 28.60 3.30
C GLU A 94 -7.07 27.83 2.09
N THR A 95 -7.10 28.50 0.94
CA THR A 95 -7.23 27.87 -0.38
C THR A 95 -5.95 27.06 -0.64
N THR A 96 -5.77 25.99 0.13
CA THR A 96 -4.82 24.94 -0.20
C THR A 96 -5.37 24.27 -1.44
N ASN A 97 -4.69 24.43 -2.58
CA ASN A 97 -4.95 23.65 -3.79
C ASN A 97 -4.59 22.19 -3.50
N THR A 98 -5.43 21.49 -2.72
CA THR A 98 -5.25 20.08 -2.41
C THR A 98 -5.55 19.30 -3.68
N SER A 99 -4.50 18.91 -4.40
CA SER A 99 -4.59 17.88 -5.42
C SER A 99 -4.84 16.56 -4.70
N THR A 100 -6.08 16.08 -4.74
CA THR A 100 -6.46 14.77 -4.22
C THR A 100 -6.15 13.71 -5.28
N ASN A 101 -5.08 12.95 -5.08
CA ASN A 101 -4.72 11.85 -5.96
C ASN A 101 -5.16 10.54 -5.33
N ARG A 102 -5.76 9.65 -6.13
CA ARG A 102 -6.20 8.33 -5.68
C ARG A 102 -5.28 7.26 -6.24
N ILE A 103 -4.67 6.47 -5.37
CA ILE A 103 -3.79 5.37 -5.73
C ILE A 103 -4.50 4.07 -5.40
N LYS A 104 -4.58 3.17 -6.39
CA LYS A 104 -5.13 1.83 -6.22
C LYS A 104 -4.13 0.78 -6.67
N PHE A 105 -3.86 -0.20 -5.83
CA PHE A 105 -3.01 -1.34 -6.16
C PHE A 105 -3.36 -2.53 -5.27
N SER A 106 -2.93 -3.72 -5.67
CA SER A 106 -3.08 -4.94 -4.86
C SER A 106 -1.74 -5.62 -4.65
N ILE A 107 -1.60 -6.28 -3.50
CA ILE A 107 -0.42 -7.08 -3.18
C ILE A 107 -0.87 -8.49 -2.79
N PRO A 108 -0.33 -9.55 -3.41
CA PRO A 108 -0.53 -10.91 -2.93
C PRO A 108 0.23 -11.12 -1.62
N VAL A 109 -0.47 -11.59 -0.59
CA VAL A 109 0.10 -11.89 0.72
C VAL A 109 -0.31 -13.27 1.17
N LEU A 110 0.67 -14.08 1.55
CA LEU A 110 0.46 -15.31 2.30
C LEU A 110 0.42 -14.93 3.78
N LEU A 111 -0.77 -14.99 4.38
CA LEU A 111 -0.98 -14.66 5.79
C LEU A 111 -0.64 -15.84 6.71
N PRO A 112 -0.32 -15.57 7.99
CA PRO A 112 -0.12 -16.63 8.97
C PRO A 112 -1.38 -17.49 9.08
N ILE A 113 -1.18 -18.81 9.07
CA ILE A 113 -2.25 -19.78 9.26
C ILE A 113 -2.29 -20.25 10.72
N SER A 114 -3.48 -20.55 11.22
CA SER A 114 -3.66 -21.23 12.50
C SER A 114 -4.16 -22.68 12.27
N GLY A 115 -3.76 -23.59 13.16
CA GLY A 115 -4.10 -25.02 13.08
C GLY A 115 -3.08 -25.89 12.33
N LYS A 116 -3.28 -27.21 12.36
CA LYS A 116 -2.49 -28.18 11.57
C LYS A 116 -3.27 -28.56 10.31
N ARG A 117 -2.60 -28.48 9.17
CA ARG A 117 -3.05 -29.15 7.94
C ARG A 117 -2.75 -30.65 8.12
N LEU A 118 -3.81 -31.46 8.27
CA LEU A 118 -3.72 -32.93 8.35
C LEU A 118 -3.30 -33.52 7.01
#